data_AF-A0A9D2MIR8-F1
#
_entry.id   AF-A0A9D2MIR8-F1
#
_cell.length_a   1.000
_cell.length_b   1.000
_cell.length_c   1.000
_cell.angle_alpha   90.00
_cell.angle_beta   90.00
_cell.angle_gamma   90.00
#
_symmetry.space_group_name_H-M   'P 1'
#
loop_
_entity.id
_entity.type
_entity.pdbx_description
1 polymer ?
#
loop_
_entity_poly.entity_id
_entity_poly.type
_entity_poly.pdbx_seq_one_letter_code
_entity_poly.pdbx_strand_id
1 'polypeptide(L)'
;MSKESKLEKKEAKAAKKAAKAEKVAQKAAVKADKKHEKEYNKFVKDANKKNSKGANKEGFVPIVIPPIDEFQSKREIKLEKATDKAYASYVKKIEKKNAKAEAKCAKKGTPFVPMAIPSRDEFVLQENKSRKIFGMIVLILLLWLVIYFIVMWFLYSPLTLPTNEEETTAASDAVYDYEPYSNPHEITTTPDYTVAQATDFLRQVIHDNYKVIGYSSDVSNTTISYTGRKSVVNNANCYIFTCSGKTFAVPIKLSGCYVYNNGEYQPLTFNNTDYLW
;
A
#
# COMPACT_ATOMS: atom_id res chain seq x y z
N MET A 1 -2.93 -21.34 -42.91
CA MET A 1 -3.20 -22.03 -41.62
C MET A 1 -4.60 -22.64 -41.69
N SER A 2 -4.69 -23.96 -41.90
CA SER A 2 -5.97 -24.71 -41.94
C SER A 2 -6.78 -24.52 -40.66
N LYS A 3 -8.11 -24.65 -40.75
CA LYS A 3 -9.05 -24.53 -39.62
C LYS A 3 -8.69 -25.45 -38.44
N GLU A 4 -8.13 -26.63 -38.74
CA GLU A 4 -7.66 -27.60 -37.75
C GLU A 4 -6.50 -27.06 -36.89
N SER A 5 -5.48 -26.44 -37.50
CA SER A 5 -4.35 -25.85 -36.75
C SER A 5 -4.74 -24.71 -35.80
N LYS A 6 -5.87 -24.03 -36.05
CA LYS A 6 -6.41 -22.99 -35.16
C LYS A 6 -7.17 -23.58 -33.98
N LEU A 7 -7.79 -24.76 -34.16
CA LEU A 7 -8.52 -25.47 -33.12
C LEU A 7 -7.55 -26.13 -32.13
N GLU A 8 -6.54 -26.83 -32.63
CA GLU A 8 -5.46 -27.42 -31.81
C GLU A 8 -4.71 -26.35 -31.00
N LYS A 9 -4.43 -25.19 -31.60
CA LYS A 9 -3.78 -24.08 -30.89
C LYS A 9 -4.68 -23.44 -29.82
N LYS A 10 -6.00 -23.48 -29.97
CA LYS A 10 -6.97 -23.04 -28.95
C LYS A 10 -7.07 -24.06 -27.82
N GLU A 11 -7.13 -25.34 -28.13
CA GLU A 11 -7.19 -26.42 -27.14
C GLU A 11 -5.89 -26.54 -26.34
N ALA A 12 -4.72 -26.43 -26.98
CA ALA A 12 -3.43 -26.40 -26.29
C ALA A 12 -3.30 -25.19 -25.35
N LYS A 13 -3.85 -24.03 -25.73
CA LYS A 13 -3.92 -22.84 -24.85
C LYS A 13 -4.90 -23.05 -23.68
N ALA A 14 -6.03 -23.70 -23.92
CA ALA A 14 -7.01 -24.02 -22.87
C ALA A 14 -6.44 -25.04 -21.88
N ALA A 15 -5.79 -26.11 -22.36
CA ALA A 15 -5.12 -27.11 -21.53
C ALA A 15 -3.98 -26.50 -20.70
N LYS A 16 -3.15 -25.62 -21.28
CA LYS A 16 -2.09 -24.92 -20.54
C LYS A 16 -2.64 -23.96 -19.49
N LYS A 17 -3.82 -23.36 -19.72
CA LYS A 17 -4.52 -22.51 -18.75
C LYS A 17 -5.15 -23.34 -17.63
N ALA A 18 -5.76 -24.48 -17.94
CA ALA A 18 -6.32 -25.42 -16.98
C ALA A 18 -5.23 -26.01 -16.07
N ALA A 19 -4.12 -26.48 -16.62
CA ALA A 19 -2.99 -27.01 -15.84
C ALA A 19 -2.34 -25.96 -14.92
N LYS A 20 -2.31 -24.69 -15.35
CA LYS A 20 -1.88 -23.59 -14.47
C LYS A 20 -2.88 -23.32 -13.35
N ALA A 21 -4.19 -23.35 -13.65
CA ALA A 21 -5.23 -23.18 -12.64
C ALA A 21 -5.21 -24.31 -11.61
N GLU A 22 -4.99 -25.56 -12.03
CA GLU A 22 -4.89 -26.71 -11.16
C GLU A 22 -3.66 -26.63 -10.24
N LYS A 23 -2.49 -26.26 -10.77
CA LYS A 23 -1.29 -26.02 -9.94
C LYS A 23 -1.50 -24.90 -8.92
N VAL A 24 -2.25 -23.87 -9.25
CA VAL A 24 -2.59 -22.78 -8.31
C VAL A 24 -3.58 -23.29 -7.25
N ALA A 25 -4.57 -24.09 -7.62
CA ALA A 25 -5.51 -24.71 -6.70
C ALA A 25 -4.81 -25.67 -5.72
N GLN A 26 -3.92 -26.54 -6.21
CA GLN A 26 -3.13 -27.45 -5.36
C GLN A 26 -2.24 -26.67 -4.36
N LYS A 27 -1.56 -25.61 -4.82
CA LYS A 27 -0.78 -24.73 -3.93
C LYS A 27 -1.66 -24.01 -2.91
N ALA A 28 -2.90 -23.67 -3.26
CA ALA A 28 -3.85 -23.06 -2.34
C ALA A 28 -4.35 -24.07 -1.30
N ALA A 29 -4.66 -25.31 -1.69
CA ALA A 29 -5.06 -26.40 -0.81
C ALA A 29 -3.98 -26.71 0.23
N VAL A 30 -2.73 -26.93 -0.19
CA VAL A 30 -1.60 -27.18 0.73
C VAL A 30 -1.40 -26.01 1.73
N LYS A 31 -1.67 -24.77 1.32
CA LYS A 31 -1.62 -23.61 2.21
C LYS A 31 -2.82 -23.54 3.16
N ALA A 32 -3.98 -24.02 2.75
CA ALA A 32 -5.16 -24.14 3.60
C ALA A 32 -4.93 -25.23 4.66
N ASP A 33 -4.44 -26.40 4.27
CA ASP A 33 -4.14 -27.52 5.17
C ASP A 33 -3.11 -27.11 6.24
N LYS A 34 -2.02 -26.45 5.84
CA LYS A 34 -1.02 -25.92 6.78
C LYS A 34 -1.57 -24.85 7.73
N LYS A 35 -2.61 -24.11 7.32
CA LYS A 35 -3.26 -23.12 8.20
C LYS A 35 -4.20 -23.83 9.17
N HIS A 36 -4.96 -24.79 8.67
CA HIS A 36 -5.88 -25.61 9.45
C HIS A 36 -5.13 -26.39 10.54
N GLU A 37 -4.02 -27.03 10.21
CA GLU A 37 -3.15 -27.74 11.15
C GLU A 37 -2.59 -26.80 12.24
N LYS A 38 -2.19 -25.57 11.88
CA LYS A 38 -1.73 -24.57 12.86
C LYS A 38 -2.85 -24.12 13.80
N GLU A 39 -4.05 -23.93 13.27
CA GLU A 39 -5.22 -23.56 14.07
C GLU A 39 -5.66 -24.71 14.98
N TYR A 40 -5.58 -25.96 14.51
CA TYR A 40 -5.80 -27.16 15.31
C TYR A 40 -4.80 -27.26 16.46
N ASN A 41 -3.50 -27.19 16.17
CA ASN A 41 -2.45 -27.25 17.20
C ASN A 41 -2.61 -26.16 18.27
N LYS A 42 -3.03 -24.95 17.87
CA LYS A 42 -3.36 -23.87 18.80
C LYS A 42 -4.58 -24.22 19.66
N PHE A 43 -5.63 -24.78 19.07
CA PHE A 43 -6.81 -25.25 19.79
C PHE A 43 -6.47 -26.35 20.80
N VAL A 44 -5.70 -27.36 20.42
CA VAL A 44 -5.24 -28.44 21.31
C VAL A 44 -4.49 -27.88 22.51
N LYS A 45 -3.56 -26.95 22.26
CA LYS A 45 -2.79 -26.29 23.33
C LYS A 45 -3.69 -25.50 24.30
N ASP A 46 -4.65 -24.75 23.77
CA ASP A 46 -5.60 -23.97 24.57
C ASP A 46 -6.59 -24.87 25.34
N ALA A 47 -7.06 -25.95 24.73
CA ALA A 47 -7.93 -26.94 25.35
C ALA A 47 -7.22 -27.65 26.52
N ASN A 48 -6.00 -28.15 26.30
CA ASN A 48 -5.18 -28.78 27.34
C ASN A 48 -4.88 -27.82 28.50
N LYS A 49 -4.57 -26.55 28.19
CA LYS A 49 -4.33 -25.51 29.21
C LYS A 49 -5.58 -25.18 30.03
N LYS A 50 -6.77 -25.23 29.42
CA LYS A 50 -8.03 -25.01 30.13
C LYS A 50 -8.43 -26.22 30.96
N ASN A 51 -8.22 -27.42 30.43
CA ASN A 51 -8.50 -28.67 31.14
C ASN A 51 -7.62 -28.82 32.38
N SER A 52 -6.33 -28.50 32.30
CA SER A 52 -5.43 -28.55 33.46
C SER A 52 -5.78 -27.51 34.54
N LYS A 53 -6.22 -26.31 34.14
CA LYS A 53 -6.66 -25.27 35.08
C LYS A 53 -8.04 -25.51 35.68
N GLY A 54 -8.89 -26.24 34.97
CA GLY A 54 -10.24 -26.59 35.39
C GLY A 54 -10.33 -27.86 36.22
N ALA A 55 -9.29 -28.72 36.19
CA ALA A 55 -9.28 -30.03 36.84
C ALA A 55 -9.60 -30.01 38.35
N ASN A 56 -9.25 -28.92 39.05
CA ASN A 56 -9.50 -28.75 40.49
C ASN A 56 -10.77 -27.95 40.80
N LYS A 57 -11.63 -27.67 39.81
CA LYS A 57 -12.89 -26.94 40.00
C LYS A 57 -14.07 -27.91 39.94
N GLU A 58 -14.88 -27.93 40.99
CA GLU A 58 -16.13 -28.69 41.00
C GLU A 58 -17.07 -28.19 39.88
N GLY A 59 -17.59 -29.13 39.09
CA GLY A 59 -18.47 -28.85 37.95
C GLY A 59 -17.77 -28.53 36.61
N PHE A 60 -16.43 -28.62 36.54
CA PHE A 60 -15.71 -28.40 35.28
C PHE A 60 -15.89 -29.58 34.31
N VAL A 61 -16.45 -29.31 33.13
CA VAL A 61 -16.53 -30.28 32.02
C VAL A 61 -15.29 -30.13 31.13
N PRO A 62 -14.48 -31.20 30.96
CA PRO A 62 -13.28 -31.13 30.13
C PRO A 62 -13.63 -30.89 28.66
N ILE A 63 -12.84 -30.04 28.01
CA ILE A 63 -12.94 -29.77 26.58
C ILE A 63 -12.38 -30.99 25.85
N VAL A 64 -13.24 -31.71 25.13
CA VAL A 64 -12.87 -32.82 24.26
C VAL A 64 -12.15 -32.25 23.04
N ILE A 65 -10.99 -32.82 22.70
CA ILE A 65 -10.21 -32.44 21.52
C ILE A 65 -10.62 -33.42 20.39
N PRO A 66 -11.32 -32.96 19.34
CA PRO A 66 -11.72 -33.81 18.23
C PRO A 66 -10.49 -34.15 17.35
N PRO A 67 -10.61 -35.16 16.46
CA PRO A 67 -9.62 -35.41 15.41
C PRO A 67 -9.43 -34.18 14.52
N ILE A 68 -8.26 -34.07 13.88
CA ILE A 68 -7.95 -32.92 13.01
C ILE A 68 -8.95 -32.80 11.85
N ASP A 69 -9.39 -33.91 11.24
CA ASP A 69 -10.31 -33.89 10.11
C ASP A 69 -11.72 -33.36 10.45
N GLU A 70 -12.14 -33.56 11.71
CA GLU A 70 -13.43 -33.08 12.22
C GLU A 70 -13.32 -31.68 12.84
N PHE A 71 -12.11 -31.15 13.01
CA PHE A 71 -11.91 -29.82 13.54
C PHE A 71 -12.32 -28.77 12.51
N GLN A 72 -13.41 -28.07 12.78
CA GLN A 72 -13.74 -26.85 12.06
C GLN A 72 -13.18 -25.66 12.83
N SER A 73 -12.36 -24.84 12.16
CA SER A 73 -11.84 -23.64 12.79
C SER A 73 -12.99 -22.68 13.12
N LYS A 74 -12.79 -21.82 14.13
CA LYS A 74 -13.77 -20.76 14.46
C LYS A 74 -14.09 -19.84 13.27
N ARG A 75 -13.19 -19.76 12.28
CA ARG A 75 -13.38 -18.96 11.07
C ARG A 75 -14.24 -19.71 10.06
N GLU A 76 -14.01 -20.99 9.85
CA GLU A 76 -14.82 -21.84 8.97
C GLU A 76 -16.25 -21.94 9.48
N ILE A 77 -16.46 -22.19 10.78
CA ILE A 77 -17.79 -22.21 11.39
C ILE A 77 -18.52 -20.86 11.20
N LYS A 78 -17.80 -19.74 11.28
CA LYS A 78 -18.39 -18.41 11.03
C LYS A 78 -18.72 -18.20 9.56
N LEU A 79 -17.87 -18.69 8.66
CA LEU A 79 -18.04 -18.58 7.22
C LEU A 79 -19.25 -19.42 6.77
N GLU A 80 -19.37 -20.67 7.22
CA GLU A 80 -20.52 -21.54 6.95
C GLU A 80 -21.82 -20.92 7.45
N LYS A 81 -21.82 -20.40 8.70
CA LYS A 81 -23.00 -19.68 9.22
C LYS A 81 -23.32 -18.43 8.41
N ALA A 82 -22.32 -17.74 7.86
CA ALA A 82 -22.55 -16.58 7.01
C ALA A 82 -23.10 -16.99 5.63
N THR A 83 -22.60 -18.09 5.04
CA THR A 83 -23.11 -18.63 3.78
C THR A 83 -24.53 -19.17 3.95
N ASP A 84 -24.85 -19.81 5.07
CA ASP A 84 -26.20 -20.32 5.36
C ASP A 84 -27.20 -19.18 5.53
N LYS A 85 -26.80 -18.10 6.22
CA LYS A 85 -27.61 -16.86 6.31
C LYS A 85 -27.82 -16.21 4.94
N ALA A 86 -26.79 -16.18 4.10
CA ALA A 86 -26.90 -15.65 2.74
C ALA A 86 -27.83 -16.50 1.87
N TYR A 87 -27.70 -17.82 1.94
CA TYR A 87 -28.57 -18.77 1.25
C TYR A 87 -30.02 -18.66 1.72
N ALA A 88 -30.27 -18.66 3.03
CA ALA A 88 -31.62 -18.48 3.59
C ALA A 88 -32.26 -17.15 3.16
N SER A 89 -31.46 -16.08 3.06
CA SER A 89 -31.94 -14.78 2.54
C SER A 89 -32.26 -14.84 1.04
N TYR A 90 -31.54 -15.65 0.27
CA TYR A 90 -31.78 -15.88 -1.15
C TYR A 90 -33.04 -16.73 -1.38
N VAL A 91 -33.22 -17.80 -0.62
CA VAL A 91 -34.45 -18.63 -0.62
C VAL A 91 -35.68 -17.77 -0.34
N LYS A 92 -35.65 -16.96 0.73
CA LYS A 92 -36.75 -16.03 1.05
C LYS A 92 -37.05 -15.05 -0.08
N LYS A 93 -36.04 -14.62 -0.86
CA LYS A 93 -36.25 -13.75 -2.03
C LYS A 93 -36.92 -14.51 -3.18
N ILE A 94 -36.57 -15.77 -3.41
CA ILE A 94 -37.22 -16.61 -4.43
C ILE A 94 -38.67 -16.90 -4.02
N GLU A 95 -38.92 -17.33 -2.78
CA GLU A 95 -40.26 -17.56 -2.25
C GLU A 95 -41.15 -16.32 -2.36
N LYS A 96 -40.62 -15.14 -2.00
CA LYS A 96 -41.35 -13.87 -2.14
C LYS A 96 -41.66 -13.53 -3.60
N LYS A 97 -40.79 -13.89 -4.55
CA LYS A 97 -41.07 -13.70 -5.98
C LYS A 97 -42.08 -14.73 -6.49
N ASN A 98 -42.00 -15.98 -6.04
CA ASN A 98 -42.93 -17.05 -6.35
C ASN A 98 -44.34 -16.70 -5.85
N ALA A 99 -44.51 -16.27 -4.59
CA ALA A 99 -45.80 -15.83 -4.06
C ALA A 99 -46.42 -14.66 -4.85
N LYS A 100 -45.59 -13.72 -5.31
CA LYS A 100 -46.05 -12.61 -6.18
C LYS A 100 -46.45 -13.09 -7.58
N ALA A 101 -45.76 -14.08 -8.11
CA ALA A 101 -46.05 -14.65 -9.41
C ALA A 101 -47.30 -15.54 -9.34
N GLU A 102 -47.47 -16.34 -8.30
CA GLU A 102 -48.67 -17.11 -8.00
C GLU A 102 -49.90 -16.21 -7.85
N ALA A 103 -49.82 -15.13 -7.08
CA ALA A 103 -50.90 -14.15 -6.96
C ALA A 103 -51.24 -13.45 -8.29
N LYS A 104 -50.28 -13.32 -9.22
CA LYS A 104 -50.51 -12.77 -10.57
C LYS A 104 -51.10 -13.81 -11.52
N CYS A 105 -50.65 -15.06 -11.43
CA CYS A 105 -51.15 -16.19 -12.20
C CYS A 105 -52.59 -16.55 -11.78
N ALA A 106 -52.89 -16.55 -10.48
CA ALA A 106 -54.25 -16.73 -9.94
C ALA A 106 -55.22 -15.65 -10.46
N LYS A 107 -54.77 -14.38 -10.57
CA LYS A 107 -55.57 -13.29 -11.15
C LYS A 107 -55.76 -13.40 -12.68
N LYS A 108 -54.86 -14.10 -13.37
CA LYS A 108 -54.87 -14.22 -14.84
C LYS A 108 -55.34 -15.59 -15.33
N GLY A 109 -55.71 -16.50 -14.43
CA GLY A 109 -56.17 -17.86 -14.75
C GLY A 109 -55.10 -18.75 -15.39
N THR A 110 -53.82 -18.39 -15.34
CA THR A 110 -52.73 -19.16 -15.96
C THR A 110 -52.06 -20.08 -14.94
N PRO A 111 -51.59 -21.28 -15.34
CA PRO A 111 -50.90 -22.18 -14.43
C PRO A 111 -49.59 -21.56 -13.95
N PHE A 112 -49.38 -21.60 -12.63
CA PHE A 112 -48.17 -21.10 -12.00
C PHE A 112 -47.10 -22.19 -11.98
N VAL A 113 -45.89 -21.87 -12.47
CA VAL A 113 -44.71 -22.73 -12.32
C VAL A 113 -43.75 -22.03 -11.34
N PRO A 114 -43.47 -22.63 -10.17
CA PRO A 114 -42.58 -22.03 -9.19
C PRO A 114 -41.15 -21.97 -9.73
N MET A 115 -40.46 -20.85 -9.48
CA MET A 115 -39.03 -20.79 -9.76
C MET A 115 -38.30 -21.77 -8.84
N ALA A 116 -37.49 -22.64 -9.45
CA ALA A 116 -36.64 -23.58 -8.72
C ALA A 116 -35.67 -22.82 -7.82
N ILE A 117 -35.51 -23.31 -6.59
CA ILE A 117 -34.52 -22.82 -5.64
C ILE A 117 -33.22 -23.59 -5.95
N PRO A 118 -32.14 -22.92 -6.39
CA PRO A 118 -30.82 -23.54 -6.58
C PRO A 118 -30.32 -24.16 -5.28
N SER A 119 -29.57 -25.26 -5.37
CA SER A 119 -28.98 -25.92 -4.20
C SER A 119 -27.86 -25.08 -3.54
N ARG A 120 -27.49 -25.40 -2.30
CA ARG A 120 -26.45 -24.67 -1.53
C ARG A 120 -25.14 -24.59 -2.30
N ASP A 121 -24.73 -25.70 -2.90
CA ASP A 121 -23.45 -25.81 -3.62
C ASP A 121 -23.46 -24.97 -4.92
N GLU A 122 -24.59 -24.90 -5.61
CA GLU A 122 -24.76 -24.07 -6.80
C GLU A 122 -24.82 -22.57 -6.46
N PHE A 123 -25.38 -22.21 -5.30
CA PHE A 123 -25.39 -20.82 -4.82
C PHE A 123 -23.98 -20.31 -4.50
N VAL A 124 -23.13 -21.16 -3.91
CA VAL A 124 -21.72 -20.80 -3.62
C VAL A 124 -20.91 -20.63 -4.91
N LEU A 125 -21.24 -21.39 -5.95
CA LEU A 125 -20.64 -21.26 -7.29
C LEU A 125 -21.16 -20.05 -8.08
N GLN A 126 -22.19 -19.35 -7.58
CA GLN A 126 -22.75 -18.19 -8.24
C GLN A 126 -21.76 -17.00 -8.18
N GLU A 127 -21.03 -16.79 -9.29
CA GLU A 127 -20.03 -15.75 -9.45
C GLU A 127 -20.64 -14.36 -9.14
N ASN A 128 -20.08 -13.65 -8.16
CA ASN A 128 -20.61 -12.37 -7.71
C ASN A 128 -20.26 -11.26 -8.72
N LYS A 129 -21.17 -11.00 -9.67
CA LYS A 129 -20.98 -10.09 -10.81
C LYS A 129 -20.42 -8.72 -10.41
N SER A 130 -20.80 -8.20 -9.24
CA SER A 130 -20.32 -6.91 -8.72
C SER A 130 -18.82 -6.87 -8.46
N ARG A 131 -18.24 -7.95 -7.94
CA ARG A 131 -16.80 -8.05 -7.65
C ARG A 131 -15.97 -8.09 -8.93
N LYS A 132 -16.50 -8.70 -9.99
CA LYS A 132 -15.87 -8.78 -11.32
C LYS A 132 -15.83 -7.40 -12.00
N ILE A 133 -16.93 -6.65 -11.90
CA ILE A 133 -17.02 -5.27 -12.41
C ILE A 133 -16.06 -4.34 -11.64
N PHE A 134 -16.04 -4.42 -10.31
CA PHE A 134 -15.11 -3.64 -9.49
C PHE A 134 -13.65 -3.96 -9.84
N GLY A 135 -13.30 -5.24 -10.01
CA GLY A 135 -11.97 -5.65 -10.44
C GLY A 135 -11.58 -5.10 -11.83
N MET A 136 -12.53 -5.04 -12.77
CA MET A 136 -12.30 -4.42 -14.08
C MET A 136 -12.05 -2.92 -13.98
N ILE A 137 -12.82 -2.20 -13.15
CA ILE A 137 -12.65 -0.76 -12.95
C ILE A 137 -11.26 -0.46 -12.36
N VAL A 138 -10.85 -1.20 -11.34
CA VAL A 138 -9.51 -1.06 -10.74
C VAL A 138 -8.41 -1.34 -11.76
N LEU A 139 -8.57 -2.35 -12.61
CA LEU A 139 -7.59 -2.68 -13.65
C LEU A 139 -7.46 -1.58 -14.71
N ILE A 140 -8.56 -0.96 -15.12
CA ILE A 140 -8.55 0.18 -16.06
C ILE A 140 -7.85 1.40 -15.42
N LEU A 141 -8.10 1.66 -14.14
CA LEU A 141 -7.49 2.77 -13.41
C LEU A 141 -5.98 2.59 -13.25
N LEU A 142 -5.53 1.36 -12.98
CA LEU A 142 -4.10 1.01 -12.99
C LEU A 142 -3.46 1.23 -14.36
N LEU A 143 -4.16 0.86 -15.44
CA LEU A 143 -3.66 1.03 -16.81
C LEU A 143 -3.50 2.53 -17.15
N TRP A 144 -4.44 3.36 -16.70
CA TRP A 144 -4.35 4.83 -16.83
C TRP A 144 -3.14 5.41 -16.08
N LEU A 145 -2.89 4.96 -14.84
CA LEU A 145 -1.75 5.39 -14.04
C LEU A 145 -0.41 5.02 -14.73
N VAL A 146 -0.30 3.80 -15.26
CA VAL A 146 0.89 3.35 -15.99
C VAL A 146 1.14 4.21 -17.24
N ILE A 147 0.10 4.51 -18.01
CA ILE A 147 0.22 5.39 -19.19
C ILE A 147 0.65 6.80 -18.78
N TYR A 148 0.07 7.36 -17.71
CA TYR A 148 0.47 8.66 -17.18
C TYR A 148 1.95 8.69 -16.82
N PHE A 149 2.46 7.67 -16.12
CA PHE A 149 3.89 7.58 -15.78
C PHE A 149 4.79 7.40 -17.01
N ILE A 150 4.36 6.66 -18.04
CA ILE A 150 5.11 6.54 -19.29
C ILE A 150 5.18 7.89 -20.01
N VAL A 151 4.06 8.61 -20.11
CA VAL A 151 4.03 9.95 -20.72
C VAL A 151 4.90 10.92 -19.93
N MET A 152 4.80 10.92 -18.60
CA MET A 152 5.68 11.70 -17.71
C MET A 152 7.15 11.32 -17.94
N TRP A 153 7.46 10.04 -18.05
CA TRP A 153 8.82 9.57 -18.33
C TRP A 153 9.35 10.11 -19.66
N PHE A 154 8.55 10.07 -20.73
CA PHE A 154 8.98 10.58 -22.04
C PHE A 154 9.09 12.11 -22.10
N LEU A 155 8.21 12.85 -21.42
CA LEU A 155 8.26 14.32 -21.41
C LEU A 155 9.31 14.90 -20.46
N TYR A 156 9.67 14.17 -19.40
CA TYR A 156 10.64 14.64 -18.39
C TYR A 156 11.98 13.89 -18.44
N SER A 157 12.20 13.00 -19.41
CA SER A 157 13.55 12.45 -19.67
C SER A 157 14.43 13.52 -20.30
N PRO A 158 15.58 13.86 -19.70
CA PRO A 158 16.50 14.84 -20.27
C PRO A 158 17.06 14.32 -21.60
N LEU A 159 17.15 15.21 -22.58
CA LEU A 159 17.72 14.92 -23.89
C LEU A 159 19.19 14.47 -23.71
N THR A 160 19.47 13.18 -23.88
CA THR A 160 20.84 12.68 -23.83
C THR A 160 21.59 13.23 -25.05
N LEU A 161 22.52 14.16 -24.83
CA LEU A 161 23.42 14.63 -25.88
C LEU A 161 24.27 13.44 -26.38
N PRO A 162 24.58 13.40 -27.68
CA PRO A 162 25.36 12.31 -28.26
C PRO A 162 26.77 12.34 -27.66
N THR A 163 27.13 11.29 -26.93
CA THR A 163 28.50 11.02 -26.52
C THR A 163 29.27 10.56 -27.75
N ASN A 164 30.12 11.42 -28.31
CA ASN A 164 31.19 10.96 -29.18
C ASN A 164 32.17 10.15 -28.34
N GLU A 165 32.36 8.91 -28.74
CA GLU A 165 33.39 8.01 -28.25
C GLU A 165 34.75 8.59 -28.63
N GLU A 166 35.54 9.06 -27.66
CA GLU A 166 36.98 8.78 -27.57
C GLU A 166 37.44 8.96 -26.11
N GLU A 167 38.21 7.98 -25.65
CA GLU A 167 38.83 7.92 -24.32
C GLU A 167 39.72 9.15 -24.07
N THR A 168 39.64 9.76 -22.87
CA THR A 168 40.83 9.97 -22.03
C THR A 168 40.46 10.52 -20.66
N THR A 169 41.06 9.91 -19.65
CA THR A 169 41.16 10.40 -18.28
C THR A 169 41.79 11.79 -18.22
N ALA A 170 41.00 12.82 -17.92
CA ALA A 170 41.44 14.02 -17.20
C ALA A 170 40.20 14.79 -16.73
N ALA A 171 40.25 15.25 -15.48
CA ALA A 171 39.30 16.18 -14.94
C ALA A 171 39.28 17.47 -15.79
N SER A 172 38.08 17.83 -16.25
CA SER A 172 37.57 19.18 -16.51
C SER A 172 38.61 20.28 -16.75
N ASP A 173 38.88 20.59 -18.01
CA ASP A 173 39.37 21.91 -18.40
C ASP A 173 38.80 22.30 -19.78
N ALA A 174 37.48 22.55 -19.79
CA ALA A 174 36.85 23.36 -20.82
C ALA A 174 36.39 24.65 -20.15
N VAL A 175 37.36 25.53 -19.90
CA VAL A 175 37.15 26.91 -19.48
C VAL A 175 36.44 27.61 -20.62
N TYR A 176 35.11 27.68 -20.53
CA TYR A 176 34.38 28.72 -21.23
C TYR A 176 34.72 30.02 -20.49
N ASP A 177 35.45 30.92 -21.15
CA ASP A 177 35.61 32.32 -20.72
C ASP A 177 34.24 33.00 -20.82
N TYR A 178 33.40 32.75 -19.82
CA TYR A 178 32.31 33.64 -19.48
C TYR A 178 32.88 34.59 -18.44
N GLU A 179 33.01 35.88 -18.79
CA GLU A 179 33.07 36.90 -17.76
C GLU A 179 31.77 36.79 -16.94
N PRO A 180 31.83 36.40 -15.65
CA PRO A 180 30.63 36.32 -14.83
C PRO A 180 30.03 37.72 -14.82
N TYR A 181 28.77 37.84 -15.24
CA TYR A 181 28.02 39.09 -15.15
C TYR A 181 28.10 39.60 -13.71
N SER A 182 28.96 40.59 -13.49
CA SER A 182 29.13 41.25 -12.21
C SER A 182 27.98 42.24 -12.09
N ASN A 183 26.86 41.77 -11.55
CA ASN A 183 25.73 42.62 -11.23
C ASN A 183 26.23 43.79 -10.35
N PRO A 184 26.24 45.05 -10.86
CA PRO A 184 26.74 46.20 -10.11
C PRO A 184 25.81 46.58 -8.93
N HIS A 185 24.66 45.91 -8.83
CA HIS A 185 23.83 45.91 -7.65
C HIS A 185 24.30 44.79 -6.73
N GLU A 186 24.82 45.15 -5.54
CA GLU A 186 24.87 44.21 -4.43
C GLU A 186 23.51 43.49 -4.38
N ILE A 187 23.50 42.16 -4.43
CA ILE A 187 22.28 41.37 -4.30
C ILE A 187 21.80 41.51 -2.85
N THR A 188 21.13 42.63 -2.58
CA THR A 188 20.52 43.03 -1.30
C THR A 188 19.01 42.79 -1.31
N THR A 189 18.49 42.06 -2.30
CA THR A 189 17.05 41.80 -2.42
C THR A 189 16.58 40.51 -1.76
N THR A 190 17.48 39.68 -1.23
CA THR A 190 17.06 38.58 -0.36
C THR A 190 16.89 39.14 1.05
N PRO A 191 15.65 39.27 1.56
CA PRO A 191 15.45 39.81 2.90
C PRO A 191 16.14 38.93 3.93
N ASP A 192 16.78 39.55 4.92
CA ASP A 192 17.28 38.81 6.07
C ASP A 192 16.09 38.30 6.89
N TYR A 193 15.98 36.99 7.02
CA TYR A 193 14.88 36.40 7.77
C TYR A 193 15.19 36.38 9.27
N THR A 194 14.15 36.58 10.06
CA THR A 194 14.24 36.53 11.52
C THR A 194 14.46 35.10 12.01
N VAL A 195 14.93 34.95 13.25
CA VAL A 195 15.11 33.63 13.89
C VAL A 195 13.79 32.85 13.92
N ALA A 196 12.64 33.52 14.06
CA ALA A 196 11.32 32.90 14.03
C ALA A 196 11.02 32.26 12.66
N GLN A 197 11.20 33.00 11.57
CA GLN A 197 11.01 32.50 10.21
C GLN A 197 11.99 31.36 9.87
N ALA A 198 13.24 31.46 10.31
CA ALA A 198 14.22 30.38 10.17
C ALA A 198 13.84 29.14 11.00
N THR A 199 13.17 29.31 12.13
CA THR A 199 12.64 28.20 12.94
C THR A 199 11.50 27.49 12.21
N ASP A 200 10.57 28.25 11.62
CA ASP A 200 9.44 27.68 10.89
C ASP A 200 9.91 26.94 9.62
N PHE A 201 10.87 27.51 8.90
CA PHE A 201 11.54 26.84 7.78
C PHE A 201 12.21 25.53 8.24
N LEU A 202 12.94 25.55 9.36
CA LEU A 202 13.58 24.34 9.90
C LEU A 202 12.56 23.27 10.29
N ARG A 203 11.38 23.64 10.81
CA ARG A 203 10.30 22.67 11.09
C ARG A 203 9.87 21.94 9.82
N GLN A 204 9.68 22.67 8.72
CA GLN A 204 9.31 22.08 7.43
C GLN A 204 10.39 21.13 6.92
N VAL A 205 11.65 21.54 6.98
CA VAL A 205 12.79 20.70 6.55
C VAL A 205 12.87 19.42 7.37
N ILE A 206 12.67 19.49 8.69
CA ILE A 206 12.67 18.31 9.56
C ILE A 206 11.48 17.41 9.26
N HIS A 207 10.28 17.97 9.05
CA HIS A 207 9.09 17.19 8.69
C HIS A 207 9.30 16.40 7.39
N ASP A 208 9.94 17.01 6.40
CA ASP A 208 10.14 16.35 5.10
C ASP A 208 11.28 15.32 5.13
N ASN A 209 12.27 15.51 6.02
CA ASN A 209 13.50 14.72 6.04
C ASN A 209 13.74 13.93 7.32
N TYR A 210 12.78 13.80 8.25
CA TYR A 210 13.05 13.19 9.57
C TYR A 210 13.69 11.80 9.47
N LYS A 211 13.29 10.98 8.48
CA LYS A 211 13.91 9.67 8.21
C LYS A 211 15.35 9.77 7.71
N VAL A 212 15.62 10.73 6.82
CA VAL A 212 16.96 10.97 6.23
C VAL A 212 17.92 11.53 7.28
N ILE A 213 17.42 12.40 8.17
CA ILE A 213 18.17 12.94 9.30
C ILE A 213 18.47 11.85 10.35
N GLY A 214 17.75 10.73 10.32
CA GLY A 214 17.95 9.58 11.21
C GLY A 214 17.08 9.59 12.47
N TYR A 215 15.97 10.32 12.47
CA TYR A 215 14.97 10.24 13.54
C TYR A 215 14.04 9.02 13.35
N SER A 216 13.62 8.43 14.46
CA SER A 216 12.66 7.31 14.48
C SER A 216 11.21 7.74 14.18
N SER A 217 10.91 9.02 14.37
CA SER A 217 9.59 9.62 14.18
C SER A 217 9.76 11.08 13.77
N ASP A 218 8.70 11.70 13.23
CA ASP A 218 8.70 13.12 12.96
C ASP A 218 8.79 13.93 14.26
N VAL A 219 9.78 14.83 14.32
CA VAL A 219 10.08 15.71 15.46
C VAL A 219 9.93 17.19 15.10
N SER A 220 9.38 17.51 13.92
CA SER A 220 9.13 18.89 13.48
C SER A 220 8.30 19.72 14.47
N ASN A 221 7.35 19.07 15.14
CA ASN A 221 6.49 19.68 16.17
C ASN A 221 7.12 19.75 17.57
N THR A 222 8.37 19.31 17.73
CA THR A 222 9.06 19.41 19.02
C THR A 222 9.72 20.78 19.20
N THR A 223 10.23 21.04 20.41
CA THR A 223 10.92 22.28 20.71
C THR A 223 12.22 22.38 19.92
N ILE A 224 12.28 23.39 19.04
CA ILE A 224 13.51 23.81 18.35
C ILE A 224 14.08 25.00 19.12
N SER A 225 15.33 24.87 19.57
CA SER A 225 16.00 25.92 20.35
C SER A 225 17.10 26.58 19.53
N TYR A 226 17.03 27.91 19.41
CA TYR A 226 18.11 28.71 18.86
C TYR A 226 19.25 28.82 19.87
N THR A 227 20.48 28.60 19.41
CA THR A 227 21.69 28.56 20.29
C THR A 227 22.18 29.97 20.66
N GLY A 228 21.61 31.04 20.12
CA GLY A 228 22.09 32.40 20.32
C GLY A 228 23.32 32.76 19.47
N ARG A 229 23.83 31.81 18.68
CA ARG A 229 25.07 31.94 17.91
C ARG A 229 24.80 31.96 16.40
N LYS A 230 25.54 32.80 15.69
CA LYS A 230 25.64 32.82 14.23
C LYS A 230 27.00 32.25 13.82
N SER A 231 27.02 31.39 12.81
CA SER A 231 28.27 30.84 12.25
C SER A 231 28.23 30.84 10.73
N VAL A 232 29.39 31.01 10.11
CA VAL A 232 29.52 30.85 8.65
C VAL A 232 29.61 29.36 8.35
N VAL A 233 28.64 28.85 7.60
CA VAL A 233 28.62 27.47 7.10
C VAL A 233 28.47 27.55 5.60
N ASN A 234 29.39 26.93 4.85
CA ASN A 234 29.38 26.89 3.39
C ASN A 234 29.20 28.29 2.74
N ASN A 235 30.02 29.25 3.18
CA ASN A 235 30.02 30.66 2.72
C ASN A 235 28.72 31.45 2.99
N ALA A 236 27.83 30.94 3.85
CA ALA A 236 26.61 31.63 4.26
C ALA A 236 26.57 31.88 5.78
N ASN A 237 26.14 33.08 6.19
CA ASN A 237 25.84 33.38 7.59
C ASN A 237 24.60 32.59 8.02
N CYS A 238 24.76 31.70 9.01
CA CYS A 238 23.70 30.80 9.47
C CYS A 238 23.34 31.01 10.94
N TYR A 239 22.06 30.83 11.26
CA TYR A 239 21.58 30.61 12.62
C TYR A 239 21.77 29.15 13.01
N ILE A 240 22.30 28.91 14.21
CA ILE A 240 22.49 27.55 14.74
C ILE A 240 21.32 27.16 15.64
N PHE A 241 20.65 26.07 15.28
CA PHE A 241 19.54 25.49 16.01
C PHE A 241 19.89 24.11 16.57
N THR A 242 19.21 23.74 17.65
CA THR A 242 19.24 22.40 18.21
C THR A 242 17.82 21.86 18.28
N CYS A 243 17.63 20.63 17.83
CA CYS A 243 16.36 19.92 17.89
C CYS A 243 16.64 18.45 18.16
N SER A 244 15.99 17.86 19.16
CA SER A 244 16.04 16.42 19.48
C SER A 244 17.46 15.80 19.44
N GLY A 245 18.45 16.50 19.98
CA GLY A 245 19.84 16.02 20.09
C GLY A 245 20.72 16.20 18.84
N LYS A 246 20.22 16.82 17.77
CA LYS A 246 21.00 17.18 16.58
C LYS A 246 21.10 18.71 16.41
N THR A 247 22.19 19.13 15.79
CA THR A 247 22.47 20.54 15.50
C THR A 247 22.25 20.83 14.02
N PHE A 248 21.59 21.95 13.75
CA PHE A 248 21.25 22.41 12.41
C PHE A 248 21.77 23.82 12.18
N ALA A 249 22.19 24.11 10.96
CA ALA A 249 22.55 25.45 10.52
C ALA A 249 21.59 25.88 9.40
N VAL A 250 20.91 27.00 9.61
CA VAL A 250 19.99 27.59 8.63
C VAL A 250 20.53 28.96 8.23
N PRO A 251 20.85 29.20 6.95
CA PRO A 251 21.26 30.49 6.44
C PRO A 251 20.23 31.58 6.75
N ILE A 252 20.70 32.78 7.09
CA ILE A 252 19.84 33.96 7.33
C ILE A 252 18.97 34.27 6.11
N LYS A 253 19.45 33.95 4.91
CA LYS A 253 18.75 34.14 3.63
C LYS A 253 17.82 32.98 3.24
N LEU A 254 17.61 31.99 4.12
CA LEU A 254 16.80 30.77 3.88
C LEU A 254 17.12 30.03 2.58
N SER A 255 18.39 30.06 2.15
CA SER A 255 18.83 29.41 0.91
C SER A 255 18.96 27.88 1.02
N GLY A 256 18.82 27.32 2.22
CA GLY A 256 18.93 25.88 2.47
C GLY A 256 18.95 25.55 3.95
N CYS A 257 19.19 24.29 4.28
CA CYS A 257 19.39 23.85 5.66
C CYS A 257 20.51 22.83 5.71
N TYR A 258 21.32 22.85 6.77
CA TYR A 258 22.41 21.92 6.96
C TYR A 258 22.26 21.19 8.29
N VAL A 259 22.55 19.89 8.30
CA VAL A 259 22.62 19.09 9.52
C VAL A 259 24.07 18.81 9.87
N TYR A 260 24.42 18.95 11.14
CA TYR A 260 25.73 18.60 11.64
C TYR A 260 25.82 17.08 11.88
N ASN A 261 26.67 16.41 11.11
CA ASN A 261 26.95 14.97 11.25
C ASN A 261 28.47 14.76 11.24
N ASN A 262 28.99 14.12 12.30
CA ASN A 262 30.38 13.66 12.39
C ASN A 262 31.46 14.71 12.03
N GLY A 263 31.29 15.97 12.43
CA GLY A 263 32.31 17.00 12.20
C GLY A 263 31.98 17.96 11.06
N GLU A 264 31.07 17.60 10.15
CA GLU A 264 30.76 18.37 8.94
C GLU A 264 29.27 18.73 8.85
N TYR A 265 28.98 19.84 8.16
CA TYR A 265 27.63 20.27 7.86
C TYR A 265 27.20 19.76 6.49
N GLN A 266 26.23 18.84 6.48
CA GLN A 266 25.70 18.24 5.26
C GLN A 266 24.41 18.95 4.82
N PRO A 267 24.24 19.28 3.53
CA PRO A 267 23.04 19.92 3.03
C PRO A 267 21.83 18.97 3.11
N LEU A 268 20.69 19.50 3.53
CA LEU A 268 19.40 18.83 3.47
C LEU A 268 18.60 19.37 2.29
N THR A 269 18.04 18.45 1.51
CA THR A 269 17.06 18.77 0.48
C THR A 269 15.75 19.20 1.13
N PHE A 270 15.09 20.23 0.64
CA PHE A 270 13.77 20.62 1.11
C PHE A 270 12.81 20.71 -0.06
N ASN A 271 11.56 20.28 0.15
CA ASN A 271 10.51 20.49 -0.83
C ASN A 271 9.97 21.90 -0.63
N ASN A 272 9.77 22.64 -1.72
CA ASN A 272 9.17 23.97 -1.69
C ASN A 272 7.65 23.85 -1.50
N THR A 273 7.26 23.32 -0.36
CA THR A 273 5.87 23.07 0.00
C THR A 273 5.62 23.68 1.36
N ASP A 274 4.84 24.77 1.39
CA ASP A 274 4.39 25.43 2.61
C ASP A 274 3.32 24.57 3.30
N TYR A 275 3.73 23.47 3.91
CA TYR A 275 2.80 22.55 4.60
C TYR A 275 2.50 22.95 6.04
N LEU A 276 3.31 23.83 6.64
CA LEU A 276 3.17 24.28 8.02
C LEU A 276 2.68 25.73 8.07
N TRP A 277 1.37 25.91 7.84
CA TRP A 277 0.60 27.10 8.24
C TRP A 277 -0.51 26.71 9.20
#